data_AF-A0A6A3JF20-F1
#
_entry.id   AF-A0A6A3JF20-F1
#
_cell.length_a   1.000
_cell.length_b   1.000
_cell.length_c   1.000
_cell.angle_alpha   90.00
_cell.angle_beta   90.00
_cell.angle_gamma   90.00
#
_symmetry.space_group_name_H-M   'P 1'
#
loop_
_entity.id
_entity.type
_entity.pdbx_description
1 polymer ?
#
loop_
_entity_poly.entity_id
_entity_poly.type
_entity_poly.pdbx_seq_one_letter_code
_entity_poly.pdbx_strand_id
1 'polypeptide(L)' 'MLAAPTAETGLIMNYVRRSAQIVYGWLDRNVKNNLPLHFYEKQAARRYPNLDPICVETLLRALNGLTRIAEPLG' A
#
# COMPACT_ATOMS: atom_id res chain seq x y z
N MET A 1 13.10 -12.03 31.36
CA MET A 1 13.35 -11.68 29.94
C MET A 1 12.08 -11.96 29.17
N LEU A 2 11.37 -10.93 28.70
CA LEU A 2 10.20 -11.08 27.84
C LEU A 2 10.69 -11.42 26.43
N ALA A 3 10.76 -12.71 26.10
CA ALA A 3 10.87 -13.12 24.71
C ALA A 3 9.51 -12.83 24.05
N ALA A 4 9.41 -11.70 23.35
CA ALA A 4 8.25 -11.41 22.51
C ALA A 4 8.07 -12.58 21.52
N PRO A 5 6.83 -13.05 21.30
CA PRO A 5 6.58 -14.24 20.51
C PRO A 5 7.02 -14.02 19.07
N THR A 6 8.10 -14.70 18.65
CA THR A 6 8.68 -14.66 17.29
C THR A 6 7.64 -14.90 16.19
N ALA A 7 6.56 -15.63 16.49
CA ALA A 7 5.44 -15.86 15.59
C ALA A 7 4.63 -14.59 15.28
N GLU A 8 4.40 -13.72 16.27
CA GLU A 8 3.64 -12.46 16.10
C GLU A 8 4.40 -11.48 15.20
N THR A 9 5.71 -11.34 15.44
CA THR A 9 6.61 -10.54 14.60
C THR A 9 6.60 -11.03 13.14
N GLY A 10 6.57 -12.35 12.93
CA GLY A 10 6.49 -12.94 11.59
C GLY A 10 5.19 -12.61 10.86
N LEU A 11 4.05 -12.57 11.57
CA LEU A 11 2.75 -12.20 11.00
C LEU A 11 2.69 -10.72 10.62
N ILE A 12 3.17 -9.84 11.50
CA ILE A 12 3.25 -8.40 11.25
C ILE A 12 4.11 -8.12 10.02
N MET A 13 5.27 -8.78 9.91
CA MET A 13 6.19 -8.54 8.80
C MET A 13 5.62 -9.02 7.46
N ASN A 14 4.87 -10.14 7.46
CA ASN A 14 4.13 -10.58 6.29
C ASN A 14 3.00 -9.61 5.90
N TYR A 15 2.26 -9.09 6.89
CA TYR A 15 1.22 -8.09 6.65
C TYR A 15 1.78 -6.80 6.05
N VAL A 16 2.87 -6.28 6.62
CA VAL A 16 3.56 -5.08 6.11
C VAL A 16 4.07 -5.31 4.69
N ARG A 17 4.74 -6.44 4.44
CA ARG A 17 5.23 -6.79 3.10
C ARG A 17 4.10 -6.93 2.08
N ARG A 18 2.97 -7.53 2.46
CA ARG A 18 1.80 -7.65 1.58
C ARG A 18 1.17 -6.29 1.30
N SER A 19 1.02 -5.46 2.33
CA SER A 19 0.47 -4.11 2.21
C SER A 19 1.34 -3.22 1.32
N ALA A 20 2.66 -3.29 1.47
CA ALA A 20 3.61 -2.57 0.62
C ALA A 20 3.51 -2.98 -0.85
N GLN A 21 3.39 -4.28 -1.14
CA GLN A 21 3.20 -4.78 -2.51
C GLN A 21 1.88 -4.29 -3.13
N ILE A 22 0.80 -4.25 -2.34
CA ILE A 22 -0.50 -3.75 -2.80
C ILE A 22 -0.39 -2.26 -3.16
N VAL A 23 0.17 -1.44 -2.26
CA VAL A 23 0.35 0.00 -2.49
C VAL A 23 1.25 0.26 -3.70
N TYR A 24 2.38 -0.43 -3.81
CA TYR A 24 3.31 -0.27 -4.94
C TYR A 24 2.66 -0.65 -6.28
N GLY A 25 1.98 -1.79 -6.33
CA GLY A 25 1.30 -2.25 -7.56
C GLY A 25 0.20 -1.28 -8.01
N TRP A 26 -0.48 -0.63 -7.06
CA TRP A 26 -1.45 0.41 -7.35
C TRP A 26 -0.80 1.71 -7.85
N LEU A 27 0.32 2.15 -7.27
CA LEU A 27 1.06 3.35 -7.68
C LEU A 27 1.65 3.21 -9.10
N ASP A 28 2.36 2.11 -9.39
CA ASP A 28 2.91 1.84 -10.73
C ASP A 28 1.83 1.93 -11.81
N ARG A 29 0.64 1.39 -11.51
CA ARG A 29 -0.50 1.44 -12.43
C ARG A 29 -1.16 2.79 -12.53
N ASN A 30 -1.20 3.57 -11.44
CA ASN A 30 -1.73 4.92 -11.47
C ASN A 30 -0.93 5.77 -12.44
N VAL A 31 0.40 5.72 -12.34
CA VAL A 31 1.33 6.42 -13.23
C VAL A 31 1.17 5.96 -14.68
N LYS A 32 1.01 4.65 -14.91
CA LYS A 32 0.90 4.10 -16.28
C LYS A 32 -0.43 4.39 -16.98
N ASN A 33 -1.54 4.44 -16.24
CA ASN A 33 -2.89 4.51 -16.83
C ASN A 33 -3.62 5.82 -16.51
N ASN A 34 -3.01 6.72 -15.74
CA ASN A 34 -3.56 8.02 -15.34
C ASN A 34 -5.01 7.91 -14.78
N LEU A 35 -5.24 6.88 -13.95
CA LEU A 35 -6.57 6.54 -13.44
C LEU A 35 -6.97 7.39 -12.22
N PRO A 36 -8.25 7.74 -12.07
CA PRO A 36 -8.73 8.44 -10.88
C PRO A 36 -8.66 7.54 -9.64
N LEU A 37 -8.28 8.12 -8.49
CA LEU A 37 -8.10 7.38 -7.22
C LEU A 37 -9.37 6.66 -6.75
N HIS A 38 -10.56 7.21 -6.99
CA HIS A 38 -11.83 6.58 -6.63
C HIS A 38 -12.06 5.21 -7.32
N PHE A 39 -11.34 4.93 -8.42
CA PHE A 39 -11.39 3.64 -9.10
C PHE A 39 -10.86 2.49 -8.22
N TYR A 40 -9.99 2.80 -7.25
CA TYR A 40 -9.25 1.84 -6.44
C TYR A 40 -10.08 1.28 -5.27
N GLU A 41 -11.05 2.07 -4.82
CA GLU A 41 -11.99 1.71 -3.75
C GLU A 41 -13.12 0.81 -4.25
N LYS A 42 -13.47 0.94 -5.53
CA LYS A 42 -14.51 0.13 -6.15
C LYS A 42 -13.97 -1.26 -6.47
N GLN A 43 -14.83 -2.25 -6.27
CA GLN A 43 -14.65 -3.64 -6.72
C GLN A 43 -14.35 -3.77 -8.23
N ALA A 44 -14.41 -2.68 -9.02
CA ALA A 44 -13.84 -2.61 -10.37
C ALA A 44 -12.34 -2.97 -10.42
N ALA A 45 -11.61 -2.82 -9.32
CA ALA A 45 -10.29 -3.38 -9.09
C ALA A 45 -10.22 -4.91 -9.30
N ARG A 46 -11.32 -5.65 -9.10
CA ARG A 46 -11.39 -7.12 -9.30
C ARG A 46 -11.19 -7.56 -10.75
N ARG A 47 -11.35 -6.68 -11.75
CA ARG A 47 -10.95 -7.02 -13.13
C ARG A 47 -9.43 -7.17 -13.28
N TYR A 48 -8.67 -6.84 -12.24
CA TYR A 48 -7.23 -7.00 -12.21
C TYR A 48 -6.86 -8.09 -11.21
N PRO A 49 -6.46 -9.28 -11.69
CA PRO A 49 -6.49 -10.52 -10.91
C PRO A 49 -5.53 -10.59 -9.71
N ASN A 50 -4.72 -9.55 -9.45
CA ASN A 50 -3.56 -9.65 -8.55
C ASN A 50 -3.48 -8.58 -7.45
N LEU A 51 -4.41 -7.62 -7.39
CA LEU A 51 -4.37 -6.56 -6.37
C LEU A 51 -5.66 -6.53 -5.56
N ASP A 52 -5.52 -6.59 -4.25
CA ASP A 52 -6.62 -6.42 -3.32
C ASP A 52 -7.14 -4.96 -3.40
N PRO A 53 -8.45 -4.73 -3.31
CA PRO A 53 -8.99 -3.38 -3.21
C PRO A 53 -8.33 -2.63 -2.04
N ILE A 54 -7.94 -1.38 -2.28
CA ILE A 54 -7.34 -0.52 -1.27
C ILE A 54 -8.21 0.72 -1.09
N CYS A 55 -8.45 1.13 0.16
CA CYS A 55 -9.15 2.37 0.45
C CYS A 55 -8.29 3.56 0.00
N VAL A 56 -8.92 4.58 -0.59
CA VAL A 56 -8.21 5.77 -1.08
C VAL A 56 -7.44 6.46 0.04
N GLU A 57 -7.98 6.49 1.25
CA GLU A 57 -7.30 7.07 2.42
C GLU A 57 -5.97 6.38 2.73
N THR A 58 -5.91 5.05 2.65
CA THR A 58 -4.68 4.29 2.88
C THR A 58 -3.62 4.62 1.84
N LEU A 59 -4.04 4.74 0.58
CA LEU A 59 -3.16 5.12 -0.52
C LEU A 59 -2.65 6.56 -0.35
N LEU A 60 -3.51 7.50 0.01
CA LEU A 60 -3.14 8.89 0.31
C LEU A 60 -2.15 8.99 1.47
N ARG A 61 -2.37 8.22 2.54
CA ARG A 61 -1.44 8.16 3.68
C ARG A 61 -0.07 7.64 3.25
N ALA A 62 -0.02 6.62 2.39
CA ALA A 62 1.22 6.09 1.85
C ALA A 62 1.93 7.10 0.95
N LEU A 63 1.19 7.76 0.04
CA LEU A 63 1.69 8.83 -0.81
C LEU A 63 2.28 9.98 0.01
N ASN A 64 1.55 10.47 1.02
CA ASN A 64 2.03 11.53 1.90
C ASN A 64 3.28 11.12 2.69
N GLY A 65 3.36 9.86 3.11
CA GLY A 65 4.55 9.30 3.72
C GLY A 65 5.75 9.32 2.77
N LEU A 66 5.55 8.94 1.50
CA LEU A 66 6.58 8.99 0.47
C LEU A 66 7.01 10.42 0.15
N THR A 67 6.06 11.35 0.02
CA THR A 67 6.36 12.78 -0.18
C THR A 67 7.24 13.30 0.95
N ARG A 68 6.89 13.03 2.21
CA ARG A 68 7.70 13.47 3.36
C ARG A 68 9.11 12.87 3.39
N ILE A 69 9.33 11.69 2.82
CA ILE A 69 10.66 11.07 2.70
C ILE A 69 11.42 11.66 1.51
N ALA A 70 10.72 12.02 0.45
CA ALA A 70 11.28 12.60 -0.77
C ALA A 70 11.54 14.11 -0.66
N GLU A 71 10.87 14.80 0.27
CA GLU A 71 11.14 16.20 0.61
C GLU A 71 12.57 16.29 1.18
N PRO A 72 13.46 17.08 0.55
CA PRO A 72 14.79 17.30 1.10
C PRO A 72 14.61 17.93 2.49
N LEU A 73 15.28 17.36 3.49
CA LEU A 73 15.44 17.99 4.81
C LEU A 73 16.09 19.36 4.57
N GLY A 74 15.26 20.40 4.52
CA GLY A 74 15.69 21.80 4.51
C GLY A 74 16.25 22.20 5.86
#